data_AF-A0A931HP84-F1
#
_entry.id   AF-A0A931HP84-F1
#
_cell.length_a   1.000
_cell.length_b   1.000
_cell.length_c   1.000
_cell.angle_alpha   90.00
_cell.angle_beta   90.00
_cell.angle_gamma   90.00
#
_symmetry.space_group_name_H-M   'P 1'
#
loop_
_entity.id
_entity.type
_entity.pdbx_description
1 polymer ?
#
loop_
_entity_poly.entity_id
_entity_poly.type
_entity_poly.pdbx_seq_one_letter_code
_entity_poly.pdbx_strand_id
1 'polypeptide(L)'
;MTVTDEKPIAAAAQCPVTSGFKPFDHDGTYEFFLGARREAPVFYNAETDYWVVTRREDVLAVFKDADRFSAANVLSSVKPYPEELTKFLADNNFTVEP
;
A
#
# COMPACT_ATOMS: atom_id res chain seq x y z
N MET A 1 23.46 -27.77 23.57
CA MET A 1 24.01 -26.73 22.67
C MET A 1 23.07 -26.63 21.48
N THR A 2 22.08 -25.76 21.54
CA THR A 2 21.27 -25.38 20.38
C THR A 2 21.29 -23.87 20.34
N VAL A 3 22.18 -23.35 19.50
CA VAL A 3 22.26 -21.93 19.17
C VAL A 3 21.02 -21.63 18.32
N THR A 4 20.04 -20.96 18.91
CA THR A 4 19.00 -20.26 18.16
C THR A 4 19.67 -19.07 17.49
N ASP A 5 19.77 -19.13 16.17
CA ASP A 5 20.19 -18.01 15.32
C ASP A 5 19.01 -17.02 15.23
N GLU A 6 18.87 -16.17 16.24
CA GLU A 6 17.94 -15.03 16.17
C GLU A 6 18.60 -13.91 15.37
N LYS A 7 18.15 -13.77 14.12
CA LYS A 7 18.45 -12.62 13.26
C LYS A 7 18.07 -11.33 14.01
N PRO A 8 19.00 -10.39 14.21
CA PRO A 8 18.70 -9.18 14.97
C PRO A 8 17.66 -8.35 14.20
N ILE A 9 16.55 -8.03 14.86
CA ILE A 9 15.63 -6.99 14.41
C ILE A 9 16.39 -5.67 14.60
N ALA A 10 16.80 -5.06 13.49
CA ALA A 10 17.56 -3.83 13.50
C ALA A 10 16.83 -2.72 14.28
N ALA A 11 17.66 -1.89 14.93
CA ALA A 11 17.32 -0.80 15.84
C ALA A 11 16.07 0.00 15.47
N ALA A 12 15.31 0.41 16.49
CA ALA A 12 14.12 1.26 16.45
C ALA A 12 13.98 2.06 15.15
N ALA A 13 13.29 1.47 14.17
CA ALA A 13 13.07 2.11 12.89
C ALA A 13 12.30 3.41 13.16
N GLN A 14 12.88 4.56 12.82
CA GLN A 14 12.06 5.73 12.54
C GLN A 14 10.93 5.22 11.65
N CYS A 15 9.67 5.41 12.09
CA CYS A 15 8.51 4.97 11.34
C CYS A 15 8.74 5.40 9.88
N PRO A 16 8.73 4.47 8.91
CA PRO A 16 9.04 4.79 7.52
C PRO A 16 7.87 5.59 6.97
N VAL A 17 7.85 6.87 7.30
CA VAL A 17 6.88 7.86 6.88
C VAL A 17 7.70 8.88 6.13
N THR A 18 7.56 8.87 4.81
CA THR A 18 8.20 9.87 3.95
C THR A 18 7.24 11.05 3.79
N SER A 19 7.73 12.24 4.12
CA SER A 19 6.98 13.48 3.90
C SER A 19 6.95 13.81 2.41
N GLY A 20 5.81 14.32 1.93
CA GLY A 20 5.71 14.85 0.56
C GLY A 20 5.14 13.86 -0.47
N PHE A 21 4.79 12.63 -0.09
CA PHE A 21 3.98 11.78 -0.95
C PHE A 21 2.58 12.39 -1.10
N LYS A 22 2.16 12.63 -2.33
CA LYS A 22 0.80 13.09 -2.68
C LYS A 22 0.10 12.01 -3.50
N PRO A 23 -0.74 11.15 -2.90
CA PRO A 23 -1.32 10.00 -3.58
C PRO A 23 -2.29 10.34 -4.72
N PHE A 24 -2.87 11.55 -4.70
CA PHE A 24 -3.90 11.99 -5.65
C PHE A 24 -3.42 13.13 -6.58
N ASP A 25 -2.14 13.48 -6.56
CA ASP A 25 -1.52 14.52 -7.38
C ASP A 25 -0.43 13.90 -8.26
N HIS A 26 -0.45 14.22 -9.55
CA HIS A 26 0.51 13.71 -10.52
C HIS A 26 1.77 14.59 -10.64
N ASP A 27 1.69 15.84 -10.19
CA ASP A 27 2.81 16.77 -10.30
C ASP A 27 3.96 16.35 -9.37
N GLY A 28 5.12 16.06 -9.96
CA GLY A 28 6.32 15.67 -9.22
C GLY A 28 6.33 14.22 -8.71
N THR A 29 5.34 13.39 -9.06
CA THR A 29 5.25 11.98 -8.60
C THR A 29 6.53 11.18 -8.89
N TYR A 30 7.10 11.34 -10.08
CA TYR A 30 8.31 10.60 -10.48
C TYR A 30 9.55 11.03 -9.69
N GLU A 31 9.70 12.33 -9.44
CA GLU A 31 10.81 12.88 -8.65
C GLU A 31 10.73 12.42 -7.19
N PHE A 32 9.51 12.44 -6.62
CA PHE A 32 9.26 11.88 -5.30
C PHE A 32 9.68 10.40 -5.24
N PHE A 33 9.21 9.57 -6.18
CA PHE A 33 9.54 8.14 -6.17
C PHE A 33 11.01 7.85 -6.48
N LEU A 34 11.72 8.73 -7.18
CA LEU A 34 13.17 8.62 -7.37
C LEU A 34 13.91 8.69 -6.03
N GLY A 35 13.56 9.64 -5.16
CA GLY A 35 14.09 9.75 -3.79
C GLY A 35 13.61 8.61 -2.89
N ALA A 36 12.31 8.35 -2.88
CA ALA A 36 11.70 7.33 -2.02
C ALA A 36 12.32 5.94 -2.23
N ARG A 37 12.57 5.51 -3.47
CA ARG A 37 13.24 4.21 -3.74
C ARG A 37 14.62 4.07 -3.07
N ARG A 38 15.34 5.18 -2.87
CA ARG A 38 16.67 5.18 -2.24
C ARG A 38 16.57 5.26 -0.73
N GLU A 39 15.73 6.15 -0.22
CA GLU A 39 15.70 6.54 1.20
C GLU A 39 14.67 5.76 2.01
N ALA A 40 13.47 5.54 1.46
CA ALA A 40 12.35 4.88 2.12
C ALA A 40 11.56 4.03 1.10
N PRO A 41 12.11 2.89 0.65
CA PRO A 41 11.53 2.12 -0.46
C PRO A 41 10.18 1.48 -0.15
N VAL A 42 9.92 1.27 1.14
CA VAL A 42 8.64 0.84 1.70
C VAL A 42 8.27 1.81 2.81
N PHE A 43 7.11 2.46 2.71
CA PHE A 43 6.66 3.45 3.68
C PHE A 43 5.15 3.39 3.88
N TYR A 44 4.66 3.81 5.04
CA TYR A 44 3.24 3.89 5.32
C TYR A 44 2.69 5.29 5.00
N ASN A 45 1.57 5.37 4.28
CA ASN A 45 0.87 6.61 4.00
C ASN A 45 -0.46 6.65 4.78
N ALA A 46 -0.53 7.52 5.79
CA ALA A 46 -1.70 7.63 6.65
C ALA A 46 -2.94 8.23 5.96
N GLU A 47 -2.77 8.95 4.84
CA GLU A 47 -3.89 9.53 4.09
C GLU A 47 -4.70 8.45 3.38
N THR A 48 -4.03 7.44 2.82
CA THR A 48 -4.70 6.32 2.14
C THR A 48 -4.87 5.09 3.04
N ASP A 49 -4.16 4.99 4.17
CA ASP A 49 -4.06 3.78 5.00
C ASP A 49 -3.41 2.60 4.25
N TYR A 50 -2.37 2.88 3.46
CA TYR A 50 -1.61 1.86 2.71
C TYR A 50 -0.12 1.90 2.99
N TRP A 51 0.48 0.73 2.90
CA TRP A 51 1.91 0.57 2.66
C TRP A 51 2.21 0.78 1.18
N VAL A 52 3.13 1.71 0.88
CA VAL A 52 3.58 2.03 -0.47
C VAL A 52 4.93 1.33 -0.71
N VAL A 53 4.98 0.50 -1.74
CA VAL A 53 6.18 -0.26 -2.14
C VAL A 53 6.66 0.26 -3.49
N THR A 54 7.92 0.70 -3.57
CA THR A 54 8.40 1.49 -4.72
C THR A 54 9.54 0.83 -5.51
N ARG A 55 10.30 -0.09 -4.90
CA ARG A 55 11.36 -0.82 -5.58
C ARG A 55 10.79 -1.93 -6.43
N ARG A 56 11.33 -2.09 -7.64
CA ARG A 56 10.81 -3.04 -8.63
C ARG A 56 10.86 -4.48 -8.10
N GLU A 57 11.95 -4.85 -7.46
CA GLU A 57 12.15 -6.17 -6.87
C GLU A 57 11.13 -6.48 -5.77
N ASP A 58 10.84 -5.52 -4.89
CA ASP A 58 9.88 -5.66 -3.80
C ASP A 58 8.45 -5.75 -4.33
N VAL A 59 8.10 -4.90 -5.31
CA VAL A 59 6.81 -4.95 -6.01
C VAL A 59 6.61 -6.32 -6.66
N LEU A 60 7.61 -6.83 -7.40
CA LEU A 60 7.51 -8.15 -8.04
C LEU A 60 7.44 -9.30 -7.02
N ALA A 61 8.05 -9.17 -5.86
CA ALA A 61 7.93 -10.16 -4.79
C ALA A 61 6.50 -10.20 -4.23
N VAL A 62 5.90 -9.04 -3.96
CA VAL A 62 4.50 -8.92 -3.51
C VAL A 62 3.53 -9.51 -4.54
N PHE A 63 3.68 -9.15 -5.82
CA PHE A 63 2.81 -9.65 -6.89
C PHE A 63 2.87 -11.18 -7.07
N LYS A 64 3.98 -11.84 -6.70
CA LYS A 64 4.15 -13.29 -6.85
C LYS A 64 3.65 -14.10 -5.66
N ASP A 65 3.38 -13.46 -4.53
CA ASP A 65 2.99 -14.10 -3.27
C ASP A 65 1.52 -13.78 -2.95
N ALA A 66 0.61 -14.24 -3.81
CA ALA A 66 -0.82 -13.95 -3.69
C ALA A 66 -1.48 -14.60 -2.46
N ASP A 67 -0.88 -15.68 -1.94
CA ASP A 67 -1.32 -16.33 -0.70
C ASP A 67 -1.13 -15.41 0.51
N ARG A 68 -0.06 -14.61 0.51
CA ARG A 68 0.22 -13.64 1.56
C ARG A 68 -0.38 -12.26 1.28
N PHE A 69 -0.46 -11.86 0.01
CA PHE A 69 -0.94 -10.55 -0.43
C PHE A 69 -2.17 -10.70 -1.34
N SER A 70 -3.35 -10.74 -0.73
CA SER A 70 -4.62 -10.80 -1.45
C SER A 70 -4.89 -9.54 -2.27
N ALA A 71 -5.57 -9.70 -3.42
CA ALA A 71 -6.05 -8.60 -4.27
C ALA A 71 -7.50 -8.18 -3.96
N ALA A 72 -8.12 -8.70 -2.89
CA ALA A 72 -9.54 -8.50 -2.60
C ALA A 72 -9.98 -7.03 -2.41
N ASN A 73 -9.03 -6.12 -2.15
CA ASN A 73 -9.30 -4.70 -1.96
C ASN A 73 -9.02 -3.82 -3.20
N VAL A 74 -8.60 -4.38 -4.32
CA VAL A 74 -8.16 -3.60 -5.51
C VAL A 74 -9.28 -2.69 -6.06
N LEU A 75 -10.53 -3.13 -5.96
CA LEU A 75 -11.71 -2.38 -6.42
C LEU A 75 -12.43 -1.63 -5.28
N SER A 76 -11.89 -1.68 -4.07
CA SER A 76 -12.45 -0.93 -2.94
C SER A 76 -12.25 0.57 -3.14
N SER A 77 -13.30 1.35 -2.92
CA SER A 77 -13.21 2.80 -2.97
C SER A 77 -12.38 3.32 -1.79
N VAL A 78 -11.44 4.23 -2.07
CA VAL A 78 -10.62 4.90 -1.03
C VAL A 78 -11.48 5.83 -0.16
N LYS A 79 -12.55 6.40 -0.73
CA LYS A 79 -13.53 7.23 -0.01
C LYS A 79 -14.90 6.54 -0.02
N PRO A 80 -15.66 6.58 1.08
CA PRO A 80 -17.03 6.07 1.10
C PRO A 80 -17.88 6.72 0.01
N TYR A 81 -18.72 5.92 -0.65
CA TYR A 81 -19.70 6.44 -1.59
C TYR A 81 -20.80 7.22 -0.84
N PRO A 82 -21.43 8.22 -1.49
CA PRO A 82 -22.66 8.82 -0.97
C PRO A 82 -23.73 7.75 -0.71
N GLU A 83 -24.60 7.97 0.28
CA GLU A 83 -25.65 7.00 0.66
C GLU A 83 -26.60 6.71 -0.50
N GLU A 84 -26.95 7.72 -1.30
CA GLU A 84 -27.79 7.58 -2.49
C GLU A 84 -27.19 6.61 -3.51
N LEU A 85 -25.89 6.72 -3.78
CA LEU A 85 -25.20 5.82 -4.70
C LEU A 85 -25.11 4.40 -4.13
N THR A 86 -24.79 4.26 -2.85
CA THR A 86 -24.72 2.96 -2.18
C THR A 86 -26.06 2.23 -2.26
N LYS A 87 -27.16 2.96 -2.03
CA LYS A 87 -28.52 2.42 -2.16
C LYS A 87 -28.84 2.03 -3.59
N PHE A 88 -28.55 2.90 -4.56
CA PHE A 88 -28.80 2.61 -5.97
C PHE A 88 -28.07 1.35 -6.45
N LEU A 89 -26.80 1.16 -6.07
CA LEU A 89 -26.02 -0.02 -6.42
C LEU A 89 -26.63 -1.31 -5.81
N ALA A 90 -27.07 -1.25 -4.55
CA ALA A 90 -27.72 -2.37 -3.88
C ALA A 90 -29.07 -2.72 -4.51
N ASP A 91 -29.91 -1.72 -4.80
CA ASP A 91 -31.25 -1.91 -5.40
C ASP A 91 -31.18 -2.49 -6.83
N ASN A 92 -30.05 -2.30 -7.52
CA ASN A 92 -29.83 -2.80 -8.89
C ASN A 92 -28.91 -4.02 -8.98
N ASN A 93 -28.65 -4.72 -7.86
CA ASN A 93 -27.79 -5.91 -7.81
C ASN A 93 -26.38 -5.69 -8.38
N PHE A 94 -25.85 -4.47 -8.30
CA PHE A 94 -24.47 -4.19 -8.67
C PHE A 94 -23.55 -4.67 -7.56
N THR A 95 -22.71 -5.65 -7.87
CA THR A 95 -21.67 -6.12 -6.97
C THR A 95 -20.31 -5.94 -7.64
N VAL A 96 -19.30 -5.62 -6.84
CA VAL A 96 -17.91 -5.77 -7.27
C VAL A 96 -17.67 -7.28 -7.24
N GLU A 97 -17.54 -7.91 -8.41
CA GLU A 97 -17.21 -9.33 -8.47
C GLU A 97 -15.90 -9.57 -7.68
N PRO A 98 -15.84 -10.59 -6.81
CA PRO A 98 -14.66 -10.89 -6.01
C PRO A 98 -13.47 -11.37 -6.85
#